data_AF-A0A7V4ZFH2-F1
#
_entry.id   AF-A0A7V4ZFH2-F1
#
_cell.length_a   1.000
_cell.length_b   1.000
_cell.length_c   1.000
_cell.angle_alpha   90.00
_cell.angle_beta   90.00
_cell.angle_gamma   90.00
#
_symmetry.space_group_name_H-M   'P 1'
#
loop_
_entity.id
_entity.type
_entity.pdbx_description
1 polymer ?
#
loop_
_entity_poly.entity_id
_entity_poly.type
_entity_poly.pdbx_seq_one_letter_code
_entity_poly.pdbx_strand_id
1 'polypeptide(L)'
;FIVGSVFNPEVARVCNRRKVAYMPGCGSASEISEAEEAGVEICKIFPAASVGGPDFVRALLGPTPWSRIMPTGAAVEATRDNIQAWFKAGVAAVGIGGNLLRPQWLEAQDWTSISRLAAQVIGWIREARGGSLYLGVEHPGLYPYGGATGREIAEWYSRAFGFRMSEGTTSFFVAGPGPGRIEVLKEGGTDRSHVAIEVADFEAAMADLQAKGFEFETPKILPDVKAVFLKQTDPAGNRVHLIWRR
;
A
#
# COMPACT_ATOMS: atom_id res chain seq x y z
N PHE A 1 21.80 -2.27 -2.45
CA PHE A 1 22.03 -2.46 -1.01
C PHE A 1 22.64 -3.84 -0.78
N ILE A 2 23.20 -4.10 0.40
CA ILE A 2 23.75 -5.40 0.83
C ILE A 2 23.00 -5.86 2.08
N VAL A 3 22.69 -7.15 2.20
CA VAL A 3 22.09 -7.75 3.39
C VAL A 3 23.00 -8.87 3.87
N GLY A 4 23.36 -8.85 5.15
CA GLY A 4 24.17 -9.89 5.79
C GLY A 4 23.33 -10.80 6.69
N SER A 5 23.84 -12.00 6.97
CA SER A 5 23.33 -12.82 8.09
C SER A 5 24.03 -12.48 9.40
N VAL A 6 25.18 -11.82 9.34
CA VAL A 6 25.99 -11.36 10.47
C VAL A 6 26.51 -9.94 10.20
N PHE A 7 26.87 -9.23 11.25
CA PHE A 7 27.62 -7.99 11.17
C PHE A 7 29.10 -8.27 10.87
N ASN A 8 29.65 -7.52 9.92
CA ASN A 8 31.07 -7.53 9.62
C ASN A 8 31.55 -6.08 9.38
N PRO A 9 32.46 -5.55 10.23
CA PRO A 9 32.91 -4.16 10.13
C PRO A 9 33.68 -3.87 8.83
N GLU A 10 34.38 -4.84 8.25
CA GLU A 10 35.05 -4.66 6.96
C GLU A 10 34.06 -4.51 5.81
N VAL A 11 32.94 -5.23 5.87
CA VAL A 11 31.84 -5.06 4.90
C VAL A 11 31.20 -3.68 5.05
N ALA A 12 30.93 -3.24 6.28
CA ALA A 12 30.40 -1.91 6.57
C ALA A 12 31.31 -0.80 6.02
N ARG A 13 32.62 -0.89 6.27
CA ARG A 13 33.63 0.07 5.78
C ARG A 13 33.61 0.20 4.26
N VAL A 14 33.53 -0.93 3.53
CA VAL A 14 33.46 -0.92 2.07
C VAL A 14 32.14 -0.33 1.58
N CYS A 15 31.02 -0.74 2.18
CA CYS A 15 29.67 -0.26 1.83
C CYS A 15 29.56 1.26 2.01
N ASN A 16 30.02 1.80 3.14
CA ASN A 16 30.02 3.23 3.44
C ASN A 16 30.83 4.03 2.42
N ARG A 17 32.05 3.59 2.10
CA ARG A 17 32.90 4.25 1.08
C ARG A 17 32.27 4.26 -0.31
N ARG A 18 31.41 3.29 -0.61
CA ARG A 18 30.71 3.15 -1.89
C ARG A 18 29.30 3.75 -1.88
N LYS A 19 28.85 4.32 -0.75
CA LYS A 19 27.49 4.81 -0.56
C LYS A 19 26.43 3.74 -0.85
N VAL A 20 26.72 2.50 -0.46
CA VAL A 20 25.82 1.36 -0.59
C VAL A 20 25.23 1.05 0.78
N ALA A 21 23.90 1.08 0.91
CA ALA A 21 23.24 0.70 2.16
C ALA A 21 23.56 -0.75 2.54
N TYR A 22 23.90 -1.00 3.81
CA TYR A 22 24.20 -2.31 4.38
C TYR A 22 23.27 -2.60 5.56
N MET A 23 22.63 -3.76 5.54
CA MET A 23 21.73 -4.26 6.58
C MET A 23 22.29 -5.60 7.14
N PRO A 24 23.29 -5.54 8.05
CA PRO A 24 23.86 -6.72 8.69
C PRO A 24 22.88 -7.41 9.62
N GLY A 25 23.06 -8.72 9.81
CA GLY A 25 22.36 -9.47 10.84
C GLY A 25 23.00 -9.27 12.21
N CYS A 26 22.20 -8.93 13.21
CA CYS A 26 22.58 -8.85 14.62
C CYS A 26 21.64 -9.72 15.46
N GLY A 27 22.16 -10.31 16.53
CA GLY A 27 21.41 -11.15 17.48
C GLY A 27 21.33 -10.59 18.90
N SER A 28 22.02 -9.46 19.18
CA SER A 28 22.03 -8.83 20.51
C SER A 28 22.04 -7.31 20.44
N ALA A 29 21.75 -6.64 21.58
CA ALA A 29 21.83 -5.19 21.69
C ALA A 29 23.25 -4.66 21.45
N SER A 30 24.29 -5.37 21.92
CA SER A 30 25.69 -4.98 21.71
C SER A 30 26.07 -5.01 20.22
N GLU A 31 25.71 -6.08 19.50
CA GLU A 31 25.99 -6.18 18.06
C GLU A 31 25.22 -5.13 17.25
N ILE A 32 24.02 -4.73 17.70
CA ILE A 32 23.26 -3.63 17.09
C ILE A 32 23.99 -2.30 17.31
N SER A 33 24.44 -2.03 18.53
CA SER A 33 25.22 -0.83 18.87
C SER A 33 26.51 -0.75 18.04
N GLU A 34 27.27 -1.84 17.95
CA GLU A 34 28.50 -1.91 17.16
C GLU A 34 28.25 -1.67 15.66
N ALA A 35 27.15 -2.20 15.13
CA ALA A 35 26.75 -1.96 13.75
C ALA A 35 26.41 -0.48 13.51
N GLU A 36 25.62 0.14 14.40
CA GLU A 36 25.26 1.55 14.34
C GLU A 36 26.51 2.46 14.40
N GLU A 37 27.47 2.15 15.27
CA GLU A 37 28.77 2.85 15.34
C GLU A 37 29.56 2.77 14.02
N ALA A 38 29.44 1.65 13.31
CA ALA A 38 30.03 1.47 11.98
C ALA A 38 29.23 2.15 10.86
N GLY A 39 28.21 2.95 11.18
CA GLY A 39 27.40 3.72 10.22
C GLY A 39 26.26 2.93 9.56
N VAL A 40 25.87 1.80 10.14
CA VAL A 40 24.70 1.04 9.68
C VAL A 40 23.42 1.75 10.10
N GLU A 41 22.56 2.06 9.13
CA GLU A 41 21.30 2.79 9.41
C GLU A 41 20.13 1.86 9.76
N ILE A 42 20.12 0.61 9.26
CA ILE A 42 19.09 -0.38 9.58
C ILE A 42 19.77 -1.70 9.95
N CYS A 43 19.57 -2.15 11.18
CA CYS A 43 20.06 -3.44 11.67
C CYS A 43 19.02 -4.53 11.42
N LYS A 44 19.41 -5.58 10.70
CA LYS A 44 18.57 -6.77 10.55
C LYS A 44 18.71 -7.62 11.80
N ILE A 45 17.60 -8.07 12.39
CA ILE A 45 17.68 -9.10 13.44
C ILE A 45 17.50 -10.48 12.82
N PHE A 46 18.45 -11.39 13.08
CA PHE A 46 18.51 -12.68 12.39
C PHE A 46 19.17 -13.80 13.20
N PRO A 47 18.59 -15.01 13.22
CA PRO A 47 17.23 -15.35 12.77
C PRO A 47 16.17 -14.78 13.72
N ALA A 48 15.18 -14.05 13.17
CA ALA A 48 14.23 -13.27 13.98
C ALA A 48 13.46 -14.06 15.06
N ALA A 49 13.17 -15.35 14.84
CA ALA A 49 12.53 -16.20 15.86
C ALA A 49 13.45 -16.45 17.07
N SER A 50 14.71 -16.79 16.82
CA SER A 50 15.66 -17.22 17.85
C SER A 50 16.20 -16.08 18.69
N VAL A 51 16.15 -14.85 18.17
CA VAL A 51 16.59 -13.61 18.85
C VAL A 51 15.48 -12.98 19.71
N GLY A 52 14.32 -13.64 19.85
CA GLY A 52 13.25 -13.20 20.75
C GLY A 52 12.07 -12.48 20.08
N GLY A 53 12.00 -12.46 18.75
CA GLY A 53 10.78 -12.02 18.05
C GLY A 53 10.42 -10.54 18.25
N PRO A 54 9.11 -10.19 18.16
CA PRO A 54 8.63 -8.84 18.41
C PRO A 54 8.92 -8.30 19.83
N ASP A 55 9.02 -9.18 20.84
CA ASP A 55 9.32 -8.78 22.22
C ASP A 55 10.73 -8.21 22.36
N PHE A 56 11.71 -8.83 21.69
CA PHE A 56 13.07 -8.29 21.64
C PHE A 56 13.11 -6.88 21.07
N VAL A 57 12.37 -6.63 19.98
CA VAL A 57 12.30 -5.29 19.37
C VAL A 57 11.71 -4.26 20.34
N ARG A 58 10.59 -4.59 21.00
CA ARG A 58 9.99 -3.70 22.00
C ARG A 58 10.94 -3.39 23.14
N ALA A 59 11.60 -4.42 23.67
CA ALA A 59 12.54 -4.28 24.78
C ALA A 59 13.77 -3.46 24.39
N LEU A 60 14.29 -3.63 23.17
CA LEU A 60 15.43 -2.89 22.64
C LEU A 60 15.09 -1.42 22.39
N LEU A 61 13.96 -1.12 21.74
CA LEU A 61 13.58 0.24 21.38
C LEU A 61 13.22 1.12 22.58
N GLY A 62 12.98 0.53 23.76
CA GLY A 62 12.78 1.27 25.01
C GLY A 62 13.95 2.20 25.34
N PRO A 63 15.18 1.67 25.53
CA PRO A 63 16.38 2.47 25.74
C PRO A 63 16.99 3.05 24.45
N THR A 64 16.76 2.46 23.27
CA THR A 64 17.34 2.93 21.99
C THR A 64 16.27 3.26 20.93
N PRO A 65 15.40 4.27 21.16
CA PRO A 65 14.28 4.59 20.27
C PRO A 65 14.71 5.09 18.87
N TRP A 66 15.99 5.44 18.69
CA TRP A 66 16.57 5.83 17.40
C TRP A 66 16.89 4.63 16.51
N SER A 67 17.08 3.44 17.08
CA SER A 67 17.47 2.24 16.33
C SER A 67 16.40 1.87 15.30
N ARG A 68 16.84 1.46 14.11
CA ARG A 68 15.94 0.99 13.04
C ARG A 68 16.16 -0.50 12.82
N ILE A 69 15.14 -1.27 13.16
CA ILE A 69 15.22 -2.73 13.14
C ILE A 69 14.43 -3.32 11.98
N MET A 70 15.01 -4.33 11.33
CA MET A 70 14.35 -5.16 10.31
C MET A 70 14.42 -6.65 10.69
N PRO A 71 13.36 -7.29 11.20
CA PRO A 71 13.31 -8.74 11.33
C PRO A 71 13.34 -9.42 9.96
N THR A 72 14.00 -10.57 9.88
CA THR A 72 13.98 -11.42 8.68
C THR A 72 14.09 -12.89 9.08
N GLY A 73 13.51 -13.77 8.26
CA GLY A 73 13.56 -15.22 8.41
C GLY A 73 12.16 -15.82 8.43
N ALA A 74 12.06 -17.11 8.76
CA ALA A 74 10.77 -17.83 8.78
C ALA A 74 9.74 -17.20 9.73
N ALA A 75 10.19 -16.49 10.77
CA ALA A 75 9.33 -15.81 11.75
C ALA A 75 8.52 -14.62 11.21
N VAL A 76 8.90 -14.11 10.02
CA VAL A 76 8.16 -13.05 9.34
C VAL A 76 7.25 -13.70 8.32
N GLU A 77 6.01 -13.89 8.71
CA GLU A 77 4.97 -14.55 7.93
C GLU A 77 4.14 -13.51 7.19
N ALA A 78 3.71 -13.84 5.98
CA ALA A 78 2.81 -13.00 5.19
C ALA A 78 1.35 -13.18 5.65
N THR A 79 1.10 -12.91 6.93
CA THR A 79 -0.23 -12.91 7.55
C THR A 79 -0.49 -11.58 8.25
N ARG A 80 -1.76 -11.15 8.32
CA ARG A 80 -2.14 -9.87 8.93
C ARG A 80 -1.63 -9.75 10.36
N ASP A 81 -1.88 -10.75 11.19
CA ASP A 81 -1.53 -10.72 12.61
C ASP A 81 -0.02 -10.67 12.84
N ASN A 82 0.76 -11.44 12.06
CA ASN A 82 2.22 -11.43 12.18
C ASN A 82 2.81 -10.08 11.75
N ILE A 83 2.36 -9.53 10.61
CA ILE A 83 2.78 -8.22 10.14
C ILE A 83 2.40 -7.13 11.16
N GLN A 84 1.17 -7.14 11.65
CA GLN A 84 0.74 -6.19 12.68
C GLN A 84 1.59 -6.30 13.95
N ALA A 85 1.90 -7.52 14.42
CA ALA A 85 2.70 -7.73 15.61
C ALA A 85 4.11 -7.12 15.49
N TRP A 86 4.75 -7.28 14.32
CA TRP A 86 6.07 -6.68 14.05
C TRP A 86 6.01 -5.15 13.99
N PHE A 87 5.08 -4.58 13.24
CA PHE A 87 4.99 -3.12 13.11
C PHE A 87 4.53 -2.43 14.41
N LYS A 88 3.65 -3.06 15.19
CA LYS A 88 3.31 -2.60 16.56
C LYS A 88 4.50 -2.70 17.52
N ALA A 89 5.47 -3.59 17.26
CA ALA A 89 6.72 -3.63 18.02
C ALA A 89 7.70 -2.50 17.67
N GLY A 90 7.44 -1.73 16.59
CA GLY A 90 8.25 -0.57 16.20
C GLY A 90 9.29 -0.85 15.11
N VAL A 91 9.20 -1.97 14.39
CA VAL A 91 10.15 -2.27 13.29
C VAL A 91 10.06 -1.22 12.18
N ALA A 92 11.21 -0.90 11.58
CA ALA A 92 11.28 0.03 10.46
C ALA A 92 10.82 -0.63 9.15
N ALA A 93 11.12 -1.92 8.99
CA ALA A 93 10.79 -2.74 7.83
C ALA A 93 10.69 -4.20 8.25
N VAL A 94 10.24 -5.08 7.35
CA VAL A 94 10.28 -6.53 7.53
C VAL A 94 10.84 -7.19 6.27
N GLY A 95 11.68 -8.21 6.44
CA GLY A 95 12.19 -9.03 5.35
C GLY A 95 11.41 -10.33 5.23
N ILE A 96 10.59 -10.46 4.17
CA ILE A 96 9.75 -11.64 3.94
C ILE A 96 10.33 -12.47 2.79
N GLY A 97 10.75 -13.70 3.09
CA GLY A 97 11.29 -14.64 2.11
C GLY A 97 10.22 -15.58 1.55
N GLY A 98 10.42 -16.90 1.71
CA GLY A 98 9.56 -17.95 1.16
C GLY A 98 8.08 -17.90 1.59
N ASN A 99 7.73 -17.16 2.65
CA ASN A 99 6.33 -16.91 3.03
C ASN A 99 5.58 -16.04 1.99
N LEU A 100 6.30 -15.12 1.33
CA LEU A 100 5.79 -14.27 0.25
C LEU A 100 6.06 -14.91 -1.12
N LEU A 101 7.28 -15.38 -1.33
CA LEU A 101 7.75 -16.01 -2.57
C LEU A 101 7.71 -17.53 -2.44
N ARG A 102 6.49 -18.09 -2.38
CA ARG A 102 6.27 -19.52 -2.15
C ARG A 102 6.81 -20.36 -3.33
N PRO A 103 7.59 -21.44 -3.11
CA PRO A 103 8.19 -22.23 -4.18
C PRO A 103 7.20 -22.69 -5.24
N GLN A 104 6.02 -23.18 -4.83
CA GLN A 104 4.98 -23.64 -5.74
C GLN A 104 4.42 -22.53 -6.65
N TRP A 105 4.42 -21.27 -6.19
CA TRP A 105 3.98 -20.14 -7.02
C TRP A 105 5.07 -19.72 -8.00
N LEU A 106 6.34 -19.81 -7.60
CA LEU A 106 7.46 -19.53 -8.49
C LEU A 106 7.56 -20.58 -9.61
N GLU A 107 7.46 -21.86 -9.25
CA GLU A 107 7.47 -22.99 -10.21
C GLU A 107 6.32 -22.88 -11.22
N ALA A 108 5.13 -22.49 -10.76
CA ALA A 108 3.95 -22.30 -11.61
C ALA A 108 3.90 -20.93 -12.32
N GLN A 109 4.88 -20.03 -12.09
CA GLN A 109 4.85 -18.64 -12.56
C GLN A 109 3.55 -17.89 -12.18
N ASP A 110 3.02 -18.16 -10.99
CA ASP A 110 1.79 -17.54 -10.48
C ASP A 110 2.04 -16.13 -9.93
N TRP A 111 2.38 -15.21 -10.85
CA TRP A 111 2.58 -13.79 -10.56
C TRP A 111 1.34 -13.13 -9.98
N THR A 112 0.17 -13.66 -10.32
CA THR A 112 -1.13 -13.21 -9.81
C THR A 112 -1.27 -13.50 -8.33
N SER A 113 -0.88 -14.67 -7.83
CA SER A 113 -0.93 -14.92 -6.38
C SER A 113 0.14 -14.14 -5.64
N ILE A 114 1.36 -14.06 -6.17
CA ILE A 114 2.47 -13.31 -5.55
C ILE A 114 2.11 -11.83 -5.40
N SER A 115 1.68 -11.17 -6.48
CA SER A 115 1.42 -9.73 -6.42
C SER A 115 0.20 -9.40 -5.55
N ARG A 116 -0.75 -10.34 -5.41
CA ARG A 116 -1.93 -10.18 -4.53
C ARG A 116 -1.51 -10.25 -3.07
N LEU A 117 -0.68 -11.22 -2.72
CA LEU A 117 -0.15 -11.33 -1.36
C LEU A 117 0.76 -10.14 -1.01
N ALA A 118 1.58 -9.67 -1.96
CA ALA A 118 2.40 -8.48 -1.77
C ALA A 118 1.55 -7.23 -1.49
N ALA A 119 0.48 -7.01 -2.27
CA ALA A 119 -0.47 -5.92 -2.03
C ALA A 119 -1.14 -6.02 -0.66
N GLN A 120 -1.57 -7.23 -0.25
CA GLN A 120 -2.14 -7.47 1.08
C GLN A 120 -1.16 -7.13 2.20
N VAL A 121 0.09 -7.58 2.10
CA VAL A 121 1.14 -7.24 3.07
C VAL A 121 1.32 -5.73 3.19
N ILE A 122 1.42 -5.02 2.06
CA ILE A 122 1.54 -3.55 2.07
C ILE A 122 0.33 -2.90 2.76
N GLY A 123 -0.88 -3.40 2.51
CA GLY A 123 -2.11 -2.98 3.19
C GLY A 123 -2.02 -3.15 4.71
N TRP A 124 -1.62 -4.34 5.19
CA TRP A 124 -1.46 -4.62 6.62
C TRP A 124 -0.37 -3.77 7.28
N ILE A 125 0.71 -3.46 6.56
CA ILE A 125 1.76 -2.55 7.04
C ILE A 125 1.22 -1.13 7.24
N ARG A 126 0.44 -0.63 6.27
CA ARG A 126 -0.22 0.68 6.39
C ARG A 126 -1.16 0.71 7.58
N GLU A 127 -2.00 -0.31 7.71
CA GLU A 127 -2.91 -0.46 8.85
C GLU A 127 -2.16 -0.45 10.19
N ALA A 128 -1.09 -1.25 10.31
CA ALA A 128 -0.29 -1.34 11.53
C ALA A 128 0.41 -0.02 11.90
N ARG A 129 0.68 0.83 10.91
CA ARG A 129 1.25 2.19 11.10
C ARG A 129 0.19 3.26 11.36
N GLY A 130 -1.09 2.89 11.48
CA GLY A 130 -2.20 3.84 11.62
C GLY A 130 -2.46 4.66 10.36
N GLY A 131 -2.11 4.13 9.18
CA GLY A 131 -2.41 4.75 7.90
C GLY A 131 -3.92 4.87 7.68
N SER A 132 -4.33 5.94 7.00
CA SER A 132 -5.73 6.16 6.65
C SER A 132 -6.25 5.05 5.74
N LEU A 133 -7.48 4.58 6.01
CA LEU A 133 -8.24 3.71 5.10
C LEU A 133 -8.57 4.44 3.78
N TYR A 134 -8.68 5.76 3.82
CA TYR A 134 -9.02 6.62 2.70
C TYR A 134 -7.74 7.28 2.16
N LEU A 135 -7.35 6.89 0.95
CA LEU A 135 -6.11 7.31 0.30
C LEU A 135 -6.25 8.64 -0.46
N GLY A 136 -7.48 9.04 -0.77
CA GLY A 136 -7.78 10.30 -1.44
C GLY A 136 -8.87 10.15 -2.49
N VAL A 137 -9.03 11.17 -3.32
CA VAL A 137 -9.94 11.13 -4.49
C VAL A 137 -9.22 10.47 -5.65
N GLU A 138 -9.77 9.37 -6.17
CA GLU A 138 -9.23 8.71 -7.37
C GLU A 138 -9.69 9.43 -8.64
N HIS A 139 -10.99 9.72 -8.73
CA HIS A 139 -11.56 10.51 -9.83
C HIS A 139 -12.86 11.20 -9.44
N PRO A 140 -13.14 12.39 -9.97
CA PRO A 140 -14.50 12.84 -10.23
C PRO A 140 -15.03 12.16 -11.51
N GLY A 141 -16.32 11.82 -11.48
CA GLY A 141 -17.08 11.32 -12.60
C GLY A 141 -18.03 12.37 -13.14
N LEU A 142 -17.91 12.68 -14.43
CA LEU A 142 -18.72 13.66 -15.13
C LEU A 142 -19.72 12.96 -16.05
N TYR A 143 -20.96 13.45 -16.02
CA TYR A 143 -22.03 12.97 -16.85
C TYR A 143 -22.34 13.99 -17.96
N PRO A 144 -22.56 13.54 -19.21
CA PRO A 144 -23.03 14.44 -20.25
C PRO A 144 -24.40 15.02 -19.89
N TYR A 145 -24.51 16.34 -19.99
CA TYR A 145 -25.71 17.12 -19.71
C TYR A 145 -25.83 18.29 -20.69
N GLY A 146 -27.03 18.83 -20.88
CA GLY A 146 -27.25 20.03 -21.70
C GLY A 146 -26.95 19.85 -23.20
N GLY A 147 -27.03 18.62 -23.72
CA GLY A 147 -26.81 18.30 -25.13
C GLY A 147 -25.36 17.94 -25.50
N ALA A 148 -24.40 18.09 -24.59
CA ALA A 148 -23.04 17.60 -24.78
C ALA A 148 -23.00 16.07 -24.69
N THR A 149 -22.11 15.43 -25.47
CA THR A 149 -21.80 14.00 -25.37
C THR A 149 -20.59 13.77 -24.46
N GLY A 150 -20.47 12.56 -23.89
CA GLY A 150 -19.31 12.20 -23.07
C GLY A 150 -17.98 12.29 -23.83
N ARG A 151 -17.99 12.00 -25.14
CA ARG A 151 -16.81 12.13 -25.99
C ARG A 151 -16.38 13.58 -26.14
N GLU A 152 -17.32 14.49 -26.40
CA GLU A 152 -17.01 15.92 -26.52
C GLU A 152 -16.39 16.48 -25.25
N ILE A 153 -16.91 16.09 -24.08
CA ILE A 153 -16.37 16.49 -22.78
C ILE A 153 -14.93 15.94 -22.60
N ALA A 154 -14.70 14.65 -22.86
CA ALA A 154 -13.38 14.05 -22.73
C ALA A 154 -12.34 14.66 -23.69
N GLU A 155 -12.72 14.84 -24.96
CA GLU A 155 -11.87 15.49 -25.97
C GLU A 155 -11.57 16.95 -25.63
N TRP A 156 -12.51 17.65 -24.98
CA TRP A 156 -12.26 19.01 -24.52
C TRP A 156 -11.09 19.07 -23.53
N TYR A 157 -11.06 18.21 -22.50
CA TYR A 157 -9.94 18.15 -21.56
C TYR A 157 -8.62 17.75 -22.23
N SER A 158 -8.68 16.78 -23.15
CA SER A 158 -7.52 16.35 -23.93
C SER A 158 -6.94 17.50 -24.75
N ARG A 159 -7.78 18.24 -25.49
CA ARG A 159 -7.34 19.40 -26.29
C ARG A 159 -6.85 20.57 -25.43
N ALA A 160 -7.55 20.87 -24.32
CA ALA A 160 -7.25 22.02 -23.49
C ALA A 160 -5.96 21.86 -22.68
N PHE A 161 -5.69 20.66 -22.15
CA PHE A 161 -4.59 20.42 -21.20
C PHE A 161 -3.57 19.38 -21.68
N GLY A 162 -3.77 18.76 -22.84
CA GLY A 162 -2.91 17.69 -23.34
C GLY A 162 -3.07 16.37 -22.56
N PHE A 163 -4.21 16.17 -21.89
CA PHE A 163 -4.46 14.93 -21.15
C PHE A 163 -4.65 13.75 -22.09
N ARG A 164 -4.05 12.61 -21.76
CA ARG A 164 -4.26 11.37 -22.51
C ARG A 164 -5.67 10.86 -22.26
N MET A 165 -6.41 10.65 -23.34
CA MET A 165 -7.72 10.02 -23.31
C MET A 165 -7.61 8.51 -23.53
N SER A 166 -8.30 7.73 -22.71
CA SER A 166 -8.50 6.28 -22.86
C SER A 166 -9.99 5.98 -22.93
N GLU A 167 -10.41 5.14 -23.86
CA GLU A 167 -11.82 4.75 -24.01
C GLU A 167 -12.08 3.39 -23.36
N GLY A 168 -13.03 3.35 -22.44
CA GLY A 168 -13.58 2.13 -21.84
C GLY A 168 -14.95 1.78 -22.42
N THR A 169 -15.59 0.76 -21.84
CA THR A 169 -16.92 0.31 -22.29
C THR A 169 -17.99 1.36 -22.03
N THR A 170 -18.08 1.85 -20.78
CA THR A 170 -19.15 2.76 -20.31
C THR A 170 -18.69 4.21 -20.14
N SER A 171 -17.39 4.46 -20.20
CA SER A 171 -16.80 5.76 -19.92
C SER A 171 -15.52 6.01 -20.71
N PHE A 172 -15.14 7.28 -20.80
CA PHE A 172 -13.82 7.75 -21.19
C PHE A 172 -13.05 8.14 -19.92
N PHE A 173 -11.74 7.94 -19.92
CA PHE A 173 -10.86 8.42 -18.87
C PHE A 173 -9.85 9.40 -19.45
N VAL A 174 -9.69 10.56 -18.81
CA VAL A 174 -8.67 11.55 -19.19
C VAL A 174 -7.72 11.80 -18.03
N ALA A 175 -6.42 11.74 -18.29
CA ALA A 175 -5.39 11.88 -17.25
C ALA A 175 -4.12 12.58 -17.78
N GLY A 176 -3.48 13.36 -16.91
CA GLY A 176 -2.14 13.91 -17.11
C GLY A 176 -1.04 13.03 -16.53
N PRO A 177 0.19 13.55 -16.35
CA PRO A 177 1.30 12.81 -15.75
C PRO A 177 1.23 12.70 -14.22
N GLY A 178 0.37 13.50 -13.57
CA GLY A 178 0.13 13.45 -12.14
C GLY A 178 -0.83 12.32 -11.72
N PRO A 179 -1.03 12.12 -10.41
CA PRO A 179 -1.99 11.16 -9.91
C PRO A 179 -3.44 11.58 -10.20
N GLY A 180 -4.33 10.60 -10.24
CA GLY A 180 -5.76 10.79 -10.48
C GLY A 180 -6.14 10.93 -11.95
N ARG A 181 -7.45 10.99 -12.20
CA ARG A 181 -8.03 11.09 -13.55
C ARG A 181 -9.45 11.64 -13.47
N ILE A 182 -10.02 12.03 -14.60
CA ILE A 182 -11.45 12.31 -14.72
C ILE A 182 -12.09 11.12 -15.45
N GLU A 183 -13.17 10.59 -14.89
CA GLU A 183 -14.06 9.68 -15.61
C GLU A 183 -15.16 10.50 -16.28
N VAL A 184 -15.41 10.27 -17.57
CA VAL A 184 -16.50 10.90 -18.30
C VAL A 184 -17.41 9.80 -18.83
N LEU A 185 -18.63 9.72 -18.33
CA LEU A 185 -19.58 8.69 -18.72
C LEU A 185 -20.02 8.90 -20.18
N LYS A 186 -20.25 7.80 -20.90
CA LYS A 186 -20.77 7.87 -22.28
C LYS A 186 -22.24 8.29 -22.31
N GLU A 187 -23.00 7.84 -21.33
CA GLU A 187 -24.42 8.15 -21.17
C GLU A 187 -24.64 9.12 -20.02
N GLY A 188 -25.61 10.01 -20.22
CA GLY A 188 -26.03 11.01 -19.24
C GLY A 188 -27.16 10.48 -18.36
N GLY A 189 -27.66 11.34 -17.49
CA GLY A 189 -28.78 11.01 -16.60
C GLY A 189 -28.87 11.90 -15.37
N THR A 190 -27.84 12.70 -15.12
CA THR A 190 -27.80 13.68 -14.04
C THR A 190 -26.88 14.84 -14.44
N ASP A 191 -27.13 16.02 -13.87
CA ASP A 191 -26.23 17.17 -13.90
C ASP A 191 -25.19 17.13 -12.76
N ARG A 192 -25.29 16.13 -11.87
CA ARG A 192 -24.39 15.93 -10.72
C ARG A 192 -23.24 15.01 -11.07
N SER A 193 -22.11 15.23 -10.40
CA SER A 193 -20.94 14.36 -10.54
C SER A 193 -21.02 13.18 -9.59
N HIS A 194 -20.13 12.22 -9.78
CA HIS A 194 -19.75 11.31 -8.69
C HIS A 194 -18.32 11.55 -8.24
N VAL A 195 -17.98 11.12 -7.03
CA VAL A 195 -16.62 11.20 -6.48
C VAL A 195 -16.19 9.81 -6.03
N ALA A 196 -15.07 9.34 -6.57
CA ALA A 196 -14.43 8.09 -6.20
C ALA A 196 -13.39 8.32 -5.12
N ILE A 197 -13.54 7.66 -3.99
CA ILE A 197 -12.55 7.66 -2.91
C ILE A 197 -11.74 6.37 -3.02
N GLU A 198 -10.44 6.51 -3.27
CA GLU A 198 -9.53 5.38 -3.24
C GLU A 198 -9.33 4.91 -1.80
N VAL A 199 -9.44 3.60 -1.57
CA VAL A 199 -9.27 3.01 -0.24
C VAL A 199 -8.14 1.99 -0.21
N ALA A 200 -7.44 1.92 0.93
CA ALA A 200 -6.33 0.99 1.13
C ALA A 200 -6.80 -0.45 1.35
N ASP A 201 -7.96 -0.61 1.98
CA ASP A 201 -8.61 -1.88 2.27
C ASP A 201 -10.13 -1.68 2.11
N PHE A 202 -10.72 -2.40 1.17
CA PHE A 202 -12.12 -2.21 0.78
C PHE A 202 -13.09 -2.61 1.88
N GLU A 203 -12.89 -3.81 2.44
CA GLU A 203 -13.72 -4.35 3.50
C GLU A 203 -13.63 -3.51 4.79
N ALA A 204 -12.42 -3.11 5.18
CA ALA A 204 -12.23 -2.26 6.36
C ALA A 204 -12.84 -0.86 6.19
N ALA A 205 -12.71 -0.24 5.01
CA ALA A 205 -13.31 1.06 4.73
C ALA A 205 -14.84 1.01 4.72
N MET A 206 -15.44 -0.08 4.22
CA MET A 206 -16.88 -0.30 4.31
C MET A 206 -17.34 -0.44 5.77
N ALA A 207 -16.64 -1.26 6.57
CA ALA A 207 -16.96 -1.45 7.98
C ALA A 207 -16.85 -0.14 8.79
N ASP A 208 -15.80 0.67 8.53
CA ASP A 208 -15.61 1.98 9.18
C ASP A 208 -16.73 2.97 8.84
N LEU A 209 -17.17 3.02 7.58
CA LEU A 209 -18.31 3.87 7.17
C LEU A 209 -19.65 3.35 7.71
N GLN A 210 -19.87 2.04 7.75
CA GLN A 210 -21.06 1.45 8.35
C GLN A 210 -21.17 1.77 9.84
N ALA A 211 -20.05 1.70 10.57
CA ALA A 211 -20.00 2.12 11.98
C ALA A 211 -20.35 3.61 12.18
N LYS A 212 -20.18 4.43 11.13
CA LYS A 212 -20.57 5.85 11.08
C LYS A 212 -21.97 6.08 10.53
N GLY A 213 -22.75 5.02 10.26
CA GLY A 213 -24.14 5.10 9.81
C GLY A 213 -24.33 5.24 8.29
N PHE A 214 -23.29 5.06 7.48
CA PHE A 214 -23.42 5.04 6.02
C PHE A 214 -23.93 3.68 5.53
N GLU A 215 -24.70 3.73 4.44
CA GLU A 215 -25.20 2.53 3.77
C GLU A 215 -24.65 2.42 2.36
N PHE A 216 -24.58 1.19 1.87
CA PHE A 216 -24.00 0.89 0.57
C PHE A 216 -25.02 0.26 -0.37
N GLU A 217 -24.87 0.55 -1.65
CA GLU A 217 -25.46 -0.23 -2.73
C GLU A 217 -24.78 -1.61 -2.84
N THR A 218 -25.24 -2.45 -3.78
CA THR A 218 -24.59 -3.74 -4.04
C THR A 218 -23.17 -3.51 -4.56
N PRO A 219 -22.12 -4.04 -3.89
CA PRO A 219 -20.75 -3.86 -4.32
C PRO A 219 -20.47 -4.63 -5.62
N LYS A 220 -19.65 -4.03 -6.49
CA LYS A 220 -19.07 -4.70 -7.65
C LYS A 220 -17.67 -5.21 -7.28
N ILE A 221 -17.51 -6.53 -7.23
CA ILE A 221 -16.26 -7.19 -6.86
C ILE A 221 -15.69 -7.93 -8.07
N LEU A 222 -14.55 -7.46 -8.55
CA LEU A 222 -13.73 -8.08 -9.59
C LEU A 222 -12.36 -8.47 -8.99
N PRO A 223 -11.56 -9.32 -9.67
CA PRO A 223 -10.28 -9.79 -9.12
C PRO A 223 -9.31 -8.68 -8.70
N ASP A 224 -9.24 -7.58 -9.48
CA ASP A 224 -8.27 -6.49 -9.25
C ASP A 224 -8.93 -5.15 -8.93
N VAL A 225 -10.26 -5.11 -8.87
CA VAL A 225 -11.04 -3.89 -8.58
C VAL A 225 -12.25 -4.23 -7.73
N LYS A 226 -12.45 -3.51 -6.64
CA LYS A 226 -13.71 -3.51 -5.88
C LYS A 226 -14.25 -2.09 -5.84
N ALA A 227 -15.54 -1.93 -6.03
CA ALA A 227 -16.18 -0.62 -5.94
C ALA A 227 -17.58 -0.72 -5.36
N VAL A 228 -17.98 0.29 -4.59
CA VAL A 228 -19.34 0.37 -4.03
C VAL A 228 -19.78 1.81 -3.81
N PHE A 229 -20.95 2.15 -4.32
CA PHE A 229 -21.58 3.44 -4.08
C PHE A 229 -22.21 3.48 -2.68
N LEU A 230 -22.07 4.63 -2.01
CA LEU A 230 -22.88 4.98 -0.86
C LEU A 230 -24.31 5.24 -1.34
N LYS A 231 -25.30 4.84 -0.55
CA LYS A 231 -26.71 5.19 -0.82
C LYS A 231 -26.99 6.67 -0.59
N GLN A 232 -26.27 7.28 0.36
CA GLN A 232 -26.34 8.70 0.63
C GLN A 232 -25.46 9.49 -0.36
N THR A 233 -25.91 10.68 -0.74
CA THR A 233 -25.07 11.65 -1.46
C THR A 233 -24.28 12.51 -0.48
N ASP A 234 -23.28 13.22 -0.98
CA ASP A 234 -22.69 14.34 -0.24
C ASP A 234 -23.72 15.51 -0.09
N PRO A 235 -23.41 16.55 0.71
CA PRO A 235 -24.32 17.70 0.86
C PRO A 235 -24.60 18.50 -0.42
N ALA A 236 -23.80 18.34 -1.48
CA ALA A 236 -24.00 18.97 -2.78
C ALA A 236 -24.83 18.09 -3.76
N GLY A 237 -25.23 16.89 -3.31
CA GLY A 237 -26.01 15.93 -4.10
C GLY A 237 -25.16 15.04 -5.00
N ASN A 238 -23.83 15.05 -4.88
CA ASN A 238 -22.97 14.15 -5.65
C ASN A 238 -23.01 12.74 -5.08
N ARG A 239 -22.97 11.74 -5.96
CA ARG A 239 -22.81 10.34 -5.55
C ARG A 239 -21.36 10.12 -5.10
N VAL A 240 -21.15 9.29 -4.10
CA VAL A 240 -19.81 8.93 -3.63
C VAL A 240 -19.67 7.41 -3.71
N HIS A 241 -18.54 6.92 -4.19
CA HIS A 241 -18.22 5.49 -4.12
C HIS A 241 -16.82 5.26 -3.61
N LEU A 242 -16.64 4.14 -2.90
CA LEU A 242 -15.34 3.62 -2.59
C LEU A 242 -14.81 2.85 -3.78
N ILE A 243 -13.52 2.96 -4.04
CA ILE A 243 -12.82 2.14 -5.00
C ILE A 243 -11.51 1.62 -4.41
N TRP A 244 -11.32 0.32 -4.52
CA TRP A 244 -10.06 -0.34 -4.23
C TRP A 244 -9.52 -0.92 -5.53
N ARG A 245 -8.23 -0.71 -5.77
CA ARG A 245 -7.49 -1.31 -6.89
C ARG A 245 -6.22 -1.94 -6.37
N ARG A 246 -5.81 -2.98 -7.07
CA ARG A 246 -4.60 -3.73 -6.79
C ARG A 246 -3.34 -3.04 -7.29
#